data_AF-A0A195EE62-F1
#
_entry.id   AF-A0A195EE62-F1
#
_cell.length_a   1.000
_cell.length_b   1.000
_cell.length_c   1.000
_cell.angle_alpha   90.00
_cell.angle_beta   90.00
_cell.angle_gamma   90.00
#
_symmetry.space_group_name_H-M   'P 1'
#
loop_
_entity.id
_entity.type
_entity.pdbx_description
1 polymer ?
#
loop_
_entity_poly.entity_id
_entity_poly.type
_entity_poly.pdbx_seq_one_letter_code
_entity_poly.pdbx_strand_id
1 'polypeptide(L)'
;MATLIQTFIAWYRYLNDEIADPRTKDYFLIGTPWPGLTLIGFYLYFIYNFGPRLMEKRQPFTLYRILQIYNMIQILLNGYLLYKASPWFIKFNFFCEPIDYSDSPKAREITVLVWNYFIIKLLDLMDTIFFVLRKKQNQITFLHLYHHIGILMGAWGAVKWLPGGHVTVLGYINTFVHIIMYTHYLLASMKINTSLWKKHITQLQLVQFFLITLHFLQLTWVENCGFPLWPIYVMVPQNLFMIILFGDFYYKAYIKKKPAIETKMEINSISTELSNGKPKEQ
;
A
#
# COMPACT_ATOMS: atom_id res chain seq x y z
N MET A 1 -0.83 37.03 -16.98
CA MET A 1 0.13 36.30 -16.11
C MET A 1 -0.04 36.65 -14.63
N ALA A 2 -0.10 37.92 -14.23
CA ALA A 2 -0.28 38.31 -12.82
C ALA A 2 -1.54 37.72 -12.15
N THR A 3 -2.67 37.69 -12.85
CA THR A 3 -3.93 37.10 -12.37
C THR A 3 -3.82 35.60 -12.12
N LEU A 4 -3.20 34.85 -13.04
CA LEU A 4 -2.99 33.40 -12.88
C LEU A 4 -2.07 33.07 -11.69
N ILE A 5 -1.02 33.87 -11.49
CA ILE A 5 -0.09 33.71 -10.36
C ILE A 5 -0.84 33.97 -9.04
N GLN A 6 -1.67 35.01 -8.98
CA GLN A 6 -2.47 35.29 -7.79
C GLN A 6 -3.49 34.19 -7.50
N THR A 7 -4.17 33.66 -8.52
CA THR A 7 -5.08 32.52 -8.36
C THR A 7 -4.34 31.28 -7.82
N PHE A 8 -3.15 31.00 -8.34
CA PHE A 8 -2.33 29.89 -7.87
C PHE A 8 -1.89 30.07 -6.41
N ILE A 9 -1.43 31.27 -6.04
CA ILE A 9 -1.05 31.58 -4.66
C ILE A 9 -2.25 31.47 -3.72
N ALA A 10 -3.44 31.95 -4.13
CA ALA A 10 -4.66 31.84 -3.34
C ALA A 10 -5.05 30.37 -3.13
N TRP A 11 -5.02 29.56 -4.20
CA TRP A 11 -5.30 28.13 -4.11
C TRP A 11 -4.29 27.38 -3.24
N TYR A 12 -3.00 27.72 -3.35
CA TYR A 12 -1.97 27.16 -2.48
C TYR A 12 -2.21 27.50 -1.00
N ARG A 13 -2.51 28.76 -0.68
CA ARG A 13 -2.84 29.18 0.70
C ARG A 13 -4.06 28.47 1.23
N TYR A 14 -5.10 28.35 0.40
CA TYR A 14 -6.30 27.61 0.75
C TYR A 14 -5.96 26.17 1.16
N LEU A 15 -5.26 25.43 0.30
CA LEU A 15 -4.91 24.02 0.56
C LEU A 15 -3.91 23.81 1.69
N ASN A 16 -2.92 24.70 1.83
CA ASN A 16 -1.83 24.50 2.77
C ASN A 16 -2.10 25.08 4.17
N ASP A 17 -2.88 26.16 4.24
CA ASP A 17 -3.05 26.95 5.45
C ASP A 17 -4.51 26.96 5.94
N GLU A 18 -5.50 27.14 5.05
CA GLU A 18 -6.90 27.35 5.47
C GLU A 18 -7.63 26.05 5.83
N ILE A 19 -7.48 24.99 5.03
CA ILE A 19 -8.12 23.68 5.30
C ILE A 19 -7.23 22.72 6.10
N ALA A 20 -6.02 23.16 6.46
CA ALA A 20 -5.06 22.34 7.17
C ALA A 20 -5.41 22.26 8.65
N ASP A 21 -5.23 21.08 9.25
CA ASP A 21 -5.37 20.92 10.69
C ASP A 21 -4.21 21.62 11.41
N PRO A 22 -4.47 22.61 12.29
CA PRO A 22 -3.42 23.36 12.95
C PRO A 22 -2.55 22.48 13.86
N ARG A 23 -3.07 21.34 14.35
CA ARG A 23 -2.36 20.43 15.26
C ARG A 23 -1.21 19.69 14.56
N THR A 24 -1.23 19.59 13.24
CA THR A 24 -0.25 18.82 12.46
C THR A 24 0.79 19.69 11.75
N LYS A 25 0.71 21.01 11.89
CA LYS A 25 1.58 21.97 11.18
C LYS A 25 3.07 21.73 11.40
N ASP A 26 3.45 21.38 12.63
CA ASP A 26 4.84 21.17 13.03
C ASP A 26 5.31 19.72 12.88
N TYR A 27 4.45 18.83 12.36
CA TYR A 27 4.81 17.45 12.14
C TYR A 27 5.79 17.33 10.97
N PHE A 28 6.74 16.40 11.11
CA PHE A 28 7.76 16.15 10.10
C PHE A 28 7.13 15.88 8.72
N LEU A 29 7.56 16.64 7.71
CA LEU A 29 7.09 16.62 6.31
C LEU A 29 5.64 17.06 6.08
N ILE A 30 4.90 17.53 7.08
CA ILE A 30 3.47 17.93 6.93
C ILE A 30 3.30 19.45 6.76
N GLY A 31 4.22 20.26 7.29
CA GLY A 31 4.09 21.71 7.30
C GLY A 31 3.79 22.32 5.92
N THR A 32 4.47 21.85 4.87
CA THR A 32 4.18 22.21 3.47
C THR A 32 4.24 20.98 2.56
N PRO A 33 3.64 21.01 1.37
CA PRO A 33 3.71 19.88 0.42
C PRO A 33 5.10 19.71 -0.21
N TRP A 34 5.92 20.76 -0.26
CA TRP A 34 7.18 20.76 -1.00
C TRP A 34 8.18 19.69 -0.55
N PRO A 35 8.46 19.47 0.75
CA PRO A 35 9.33 18.39 1.19
C PRO A 35 8.88 17.00 0.70
N GLY A 36 7.57 16.72 0.76
CA GLY A 36 6.99 15.46 0.28
C GLY A 36 7.12 15.31 -1.23
N LEU A 37 6.81 16.36 -2.00
CA LEU A 37 6.96 16.37 -3.46
C LEU A 37 8.41 16.21 -3.89
N THR A 38 9.34 16.91 -3.23
CA THR A 38 10.77 16.78 -3.47
C THR A 38 11.25 15.35 -3.18
N LEU A 39 10.78 14.73 -2.09
CA LEU A 39 11.10 13.35 -1.75
C LEU A 39 10.60 12.37 -2.82
N ILE A 40 9.35 12.52 -3.27
CA ILE A 40 8.78 11.69 -4.35
C ILE A 40 9.58 11.89 -5.66
N GLY A 41 9.95 13.13 -5.97
CA GLY A 41 10.77 13.45 -7.15
C GLY A 41 12.14 12.76 -7.11
N PHE A 42 12.85 12.84 -5.97
CA PHE A 42 14.12 12.14 -5.76
C PHE A 42 13.95 10.62 -5.81
N TYR A 43 12.89 10.08 -5.21
CA TYR A 43 12.57 8.66 -5.23
C TYR A 43 12.36 8.14 -6.67
N LEU A 44 11.58 8.86 -7.47
CA LEU A 44 11.37 8.54 -8.89
C LEU A 44 12.66 8.64 -9.70
N TYR A 45 13.44 9.70 -9.50
CA TYR A 45 14.75 9.87 -10.12
C TYR A 45 15.70 8.72 -9.76
N PHE A 46 15.71 8.29 -8.49
CA PHE A 46 16.50 7.15 -8.04
C PHE A 46 16.09 5.86 -8.76
N ILE A 47 14.80 5.58 -8.87
CA ILE A 47 14.29 4.33 -9.45
C ILE A 47 14.52 4.24 -10.94
N TYR A 48 14.26 5.32 -11.68
CA TYR A 48 14.31 5.29 -13.14
C TYR A 48 15.69 5.60 -13.71
N ASN A 49 16.54 6.32 -12.98
CA ASN A 49 17.78 6.84 -13.53
C ASN A 49 19.00 6.49 -12.68
N PHE A 50 19.13 7.09 -11.50
CA PHE A 50 20.38 7.01 -10.73
C PHE A 50 20.69 5.60 -10.22
N GLY A 51 19.72 4.91 -9.64
CA GLY A 51 19.89 3.57 -9.08
C GLY A 51 20.25 2.52 -10.14
N PRO A 52 19.50 2.40 -11.27
CA PRO A 52 19.87 1.50 -12.36
C PRO A 52 21.27 1.79 -12.94
N ARG A 53 21.64 3.05 -13.16
CA ARG A 53 22.97 3.44 -13.64
C ARG A 53 24.08 3.07 -12.64
N LEU A 54 23.84 3.29 -11.34
CA LEU A 54 24.78 2.90 -10.28
C LEU A 54 24.99 1.38 -10.25
N MET A 55 23.93 0.62 -10.50
CA MET A 55 23.94 -0.83 -10.46
C MET A 55 24.40 -1.48 -11.77
N GLU A 56 24.43 -0.77 -12.90
CA GLU A 56 24.77 -1.32 -14.22
C GLU A 56 26.07 -2.13 -14.18
N LYS A 57 27.13 -1.53 -13.63
CA LYS A 57 28.48 -2.12 -13.52
C LYS A 57 28.72 -2.90 -12.22
N ARG A 58 27.71 -3.07 -11.35
CA ARG A 58 27.83 -3.75 -10.05
C ARG A 58 27.08 -5.08 -10.05
N GLN A 59 27.53 -6.02 -9.24
CA GLN A 59 26.77 -7.25 -8.97
C GLN A 59 25.57 -6.93 -8.05
N PRO A 60 24.46 -7.69 -8.11
CA PRO A 60 23.31 -7.48 -7.24
C PRO A 60 23.72 -7.67 -5.77
N PHE A 61 23.33 -6.73 -4.91
CA PHE A 61 23.70 -6.78 -3.50
C PHE A 61 22.99 -7.94 -2.76
N THR A 62 23.72 -8.65 -1.91
CA THR A 62 23.18 -9.71 -1.03
C THR A 62 22.65 -9.12 0.28
N LEU A 63 21.46 -8.53 0.24
CA LEU A 63 20.86 -7.78 1.35
C LEU A 63 19.98 -8.63 2.29
N TYR A 64 20.21 -9.94 2.41
CA TYR A 64 19.29 -10.85 3.13
C TYR A 64 19.03 -10.43 4.58
N ARG A 65 20.08 -10.17 5.37
CA ARG A 65 19.93 -9.74 6.78
C ARG A 65 19.24 -8.38 6.90
N ILE A 66 19.58 -7.44 6.01
CA ILE A 66 18.97 -6.10 5.99
C ILE A 66 17.48 -6.21 5.70
N LEU A 67 17.08 -7.04 4.72
CA LEU A 67 15.68 -7.29 4.41
C LEU A 67 14.93 -7.97 5.56
N GLN A 68 15.57 -8.92 6.25
CA GLN A 68 14.98 -9.56 7.43
C GLN A 68 14.71 -8.54 8.55
N ILE A 69 15.70 -7.70 8.87
CA ILE A 69 15.57 -6.64 9.87
C ILE A 69 14.49 -5.64 9.45
N TYR A 70 14.52 -5.20 8.20
CA TYR A 70 13.54 -4.26 7.65
C TYR A 70 12.11 -4.82 7.71
N ASN A 71 11.89 -6.06 7.24
CA ASN A 71 10.57 -6.70 7.29
C ASN A 71 10.11 -6.88 8.74
N MET A 72 11.01 -7.21 9.67
CA MET A 72 10.68 -7.30 11.10
C MET A 72 10.26 -5.94 11.66
N ILE A 73 11.01 -4.87 11.36
CA ILE A 73 10.66 -3.50 11.76
C ILE A 73 9.28 -3.13 11.19
N GLN A 74 9.02 -3.42 9.92
CA GLN A 74 7.72 -3.17 9.30
C GLN A 74 6.58 -3.92 10.00
N ILE A 75 6.76 -5.20 10.34
CA ILE A 75 5.79 -5.98 11.11
C ILE A 75 5.52 -5.34 12.46
N LEU A 76 6.58 -4.96 13.20
CA LEU A 76 6.47 -4.36 14.52
C LEU A 76 5.80 -2.98 14.48
N LEU A 77 6.13 -2.12 13.52
CA LEU A 77 5.54 -0.80 13.37
C LEU A 77 4.05 -0.88 13.01
N ASN A 78 3.68 -1.73 12.04
CA ASN A 78 2.28 -1.94 11.69
C ASN A 78 1.51 -2.59 12.85
N GLY A 79 2.11 -3.55 13.56
CA GLY A 79 1.53 -4.20 14.74
C GLY A 79 1.30 -3.23 15.90
N TYR A 80 2.28 -2.36 16.17
CA TYR A 80 2.16 -1.30 17.17
C TYR A 80 1.00 -0.35 16.84
N LEU A 81 0.91 0.08 15.57
CA LEU A 81 -0.14 0.99 15.14
C LEU A 81 -1.53 0.35 15.24
N LEU A 82 -1.63 -0.93 14.83
CA LEU A 82 -2.87 -1.70 14.95
C LEU A 82 -3.30 -1.81 16.42
N TYR A 83 -2.39 -2.21 17.31
CA TYR A 83 -2.65 -2.33 18.76
C TYR A 83 -3.11 -1.00 19.37
N LYS A 84 -2.43 0.10 19.06
CA LYS A 84 -2.79 1.43 19.56
C LYS A 84 -4.12 1.93 19.02
N ALA A 85 -4.46 1.60 17.77
CA ALA A 85 -5.72 1.98 17.17
C ALA A 85 -6.91 1.10 17.61
N SER A 86 -6.68 -0.11 18.12
CA SER A 86 -7.76 -1.05 18.48
C SER A 86 -8.78 -0.50 19.49
N PRO A 87 -8.41 0.16 20.61
CA PRO A 87 -9.39 0.70 21.56
C PRO A 87 -10.30 1.76 20.94
N TRP A 88 -9.77 2.53 19.98
CA TRP A 88 -10.53 3.50 19.22
C TRP A 88 -11.44 2.81 18.20
N PHE A 89 -10.92 1.83 17.46
CA PHE A 89 -11.67 1.06 16.45
C PHE A 89 -12.83 0.26 17.04
N ILE A 90 -12.72 -0.24 18.27
CA ILE A 90 -13.81 -0.96 18.97
C ILE A 90 -15.00 -0.05 19.25
N LYS A 91 -14.76 1.24 19.50
CA LYS A 91 -15.80 2.25 19.79
C LYS A 91 -16.21 3.06 18.56
N PHE A 92 -15.66 2.72 17.40
CA PHE A 92 -15.83 3.45 16.15
C PHE A 92 -17.24 3.23 15.60
N ASN A 93 -17.90 4.30 15.18
CA ASN A 93 -19.15 4.19 14.44
C ASN A 93 -18.84 3.90 12.96
N PHE A 94 -19.07 2.66 12.56
CA PHE A 94 -18.79 2.22 11.19
C PHE A 94 -19.57 2.97 10.12
N PHE A 95 -20.79 3.44 10.40
CA PHE A 95 -21.60 4.16 9.41
C PHE A 95 -21.12 5.60 9.23
N CYS A 96 -20.76 6.25 10.32
CA CYS A 96 -20.30 7.62 10.32
C CYS A 96 -19.47 7.92 11.57
N GLU A 97 -18.20 8.25 11.35
CA GLU A 97 -17.34 8.82 12.37
C GLU A 97 -16.83 10.20 11.92
N PRO A 98 -17.29 11.29 12.56
CA PRO A 98 -16.77 12.62 12.29
C PRO A 98 -15.32 12.76 12.76
N ILE A 99 -14.66 13.81 12.29
CA ILE A 99 -13.31 14.14 12.74
C ILE A 99 -13.43 15.01 14.00
N ASP A 100 -12.78 14.58 15.08
CA ASP A 100 -12.63 15.41 16.28
C ASP A 100 -11.44 16.37 16.11
N TYR A 101 -11.75 17.62 15.78
CA TYR A 101 -10.76 18.71 15.67
C TYR A 101 -10.39 19.35 17.02
N SER A 102 -10.95 18.88 18.14
CA SER A 102 -10.60 19.39 19.46
C SER A 102 -9.16 19.08 19.85
N ASP A 103 -8.63 19.81 20.83
CA ASP A 103 -7.30 19.56 21.38
C ASP A 103 -7.29 18.51 22.51
N SER A 104 -8.31 17.63 22.53
CA SER A 104 -8.42 16.60 23.56
C SER A 104 -7.28 15.57 23.47
N PRO A 105 -6.87 14.94 24.59
CA PRO A 105 -5.82 13.92 24.57
C PRO A 105 -6.12 12.78 23.60
N LYS A 106 -7.39 12.37 23.50
CA LYS A 106 -7.84 11.32 22.58
C LYS A 106 -7.72 11.75 21.11
N ALA A 107 -8.16 12.97 20.78
CA ALA A 107 -8.08 13.48 19.42
C ALA A 107 -6.63 13.61 18.96
N ARG A 108 -5.74 14.14 19.83
CA ARG A 108 -4.30 14.19 19.57
C ARG A 108 -3.68 12.81 19.38
N GLU A 109 -4.06 11.82 20.18
CA GLU A 109 -3.56 10.45 20.01
C GLU A 109 -3.93 9.89 18.64
N ILE A 110 -5.17 10.07 18.18
CA ILE A 110 -5.61 9.65 16.84
C ILE A 110 -4.81 10.38 15.76
N THR A 111 -4.65 11.70 15.87
CA THR A 111 -3.84 12.50 14.94
C THR A 111 -2.41 11.98 14.83
N VAL A 112 -1.78 11.64 15.96
CA VAL A 112 -0.43 11.03 16.00
C VAL A 112 -0.43 9.65 15.33
N LEU A 113 -1.48 8.83 15.51
CA LEU A 113 -1.59 7.54 14.84
C LEU A 113 -1.70 7.69 13.31
N VAL A 114 -2.47 8.66 12.82
CA VAL A 114 -2.56 8.96 11.38
C VAL A 114 -1.22 9.43 10.83
N TRP A 115 -0.47 10.25 11.59
CA TRP A 115 0.87 10.65 11.20
C TRP A 115 1.88 9.49 11.21
N ASN A 116 1.84 8.63 12.23
CA ASN A 116 2.67 7.42 12.27
C ASN A 116 2.37 6.49 11.08
N TYR A 117 1.10 6.39 10.66
CA TYR A 117 0.73 5.67 9.44
C TYR A 117 1.43 6.26 8.20
N PHE A 118 1.42 7.59 8.05
CA PHE A 118 2.16 8.27 6.98
C PHE A 118 3.66 7.95 7.01
N ILE A 119 4.30 7.96 8.19
CA ILE A 119 5.71 7.59 8.35
C ILE A 119 5.96 6.14 7.93
N ILE A 120 5.08 5.21 8.26
CA ILE A 120 5.18 3.82 7.78
C ILE A 120 5.08 3.77 6.25
N LYS A 121 4.13 4.48 5.63
CA LYS A 121 4.04 4.53 4.16
C LYS A 121 5.29 5.15 3.51
N LEU A 122 5.95 6.08 4.19
CA LEU A 122 7.24 6.61 3.76
C LEU A 122 8.34 5.55 3.82
N LEU A 123 8.36 4.73 4.88
CA LEU A 123 9.29 3.59 5.00
C LEU A 123 9.02 2.51 3.95
N ASP A 124 7.77 2.29 3.54
CA ASP A 124 7.39 1.34 2.49
C ASP A 124 8.09 1.65 1.14
N LEU A 125 8.51 2.90 0.89
CA LEU A 125 9.29 3.25 -0.30
C LEU A 125 10.66 2.52 -0.37
N MET A 126 11.20 2.09 0.78
CA MET A 126 12.46 1.34 0.83
C MET A 126 12.37 0.00 0.10
N ASP A 127 11.18 -0.60 0.00
CA ASP A 127 10.96 -1.85 -0.76
C ASP A 127 11.49 -1.74 -2.18
N THR A 128 11.17 -0.63 -2.83
CA THR A 128 11.58 -0.36 -4.21
C THR A 128 13.07 -0.08 -4.32
N ILE A 129 13.65 0.61 -3.33
CA ILE A 129 15.11 0.82 -3.27
C ILE A 129 15.83 -0.53 -3.19
N PHE A 130 15.34 -1.45 -2.35
CA PHE A 130 15.90 -2.80 -2.27
C PHE A 130 15.75 -3.58 -3.58
N PHE A 131 14.65 -3.42 -4.32
CA PHE A 131 14.49 -4.04 -5.64
C PHE A 131 15.54 -3.55 -6.64
N VAL A 132 15.81 -2.23 -6.67
CA VAL A 132 16.86 -1.66 -7.52
C VAL A 132 18.24 -2.20 -7.15
N LEU A 133 18.61 -2.14 -5.86
CA LEU A 133 19.92 -2.61 -5.36
C LEU A 133 20.14 -4.11 -5.57
N ARG A 134 19.07 -4.90 -5.68
CA ARG A 134 19.13 -6.35 -5.95
C ARG A 134 19.01 -6.71 -7.42
N LYS A 135 18.95 -5.72 -8.33
CA LYS A 135 18.65 -5.89 -9.76
C LYS A 135 17.37 -6.70 -10.01
N LYS A 136 16.33 -6.47 -9.20
CA LYS A 136 15.00 -7.07 -9.34
C LYS A 136 14.00 -6.09 -9.95
N GLN A 137 14.40 -5.45 -11.05
CA GLN A 137 13.59 -4.42 -11.71
C GLN A 137 12.23 -4.95 -12.19
N ASN A 138 12.13 -6.25 -12.48
CA ASN A 138 10.88 -6.91 -12.81
C ASN A 138 9.82 -6.88 -11.69
N GLN A 139 10.21 -6.58 -10.45
CA GLN A 139 9.29 -6.38 -9.32
C GLN A 139 8.75 -4.94 -9.28
N ILE A 140 9.46 -3.99 -9.91
CA ILE A 140 9.07 -2.57 -9.97
C ILE A 140 8.08 -2.39 -11.13
N THR A 141 6.86 -2.83 -10.89
CA THR A 141 5.75 -2.70 -11.85
C THR A 141 5.08 -1.33 -11.74
N PHE A 142 4.31 -0.95 -12.76
CA PHE A 142 3.45 0.24 -12.71
C PHE A 142 2.51 0.19 -11.48
N LEU A 143 1.88 -0.97 -11.24
CA LEU A 143 1.02 -1.20 -10.08
C LEU A 143 1.74 -0.88 -8.77
N HIS A 144 2.96 -1.41 -8.60
CA HIS A 144 3.77 -1.18 -7.41
C HIS A 144 4.05 0.31 -7.20
N LEU A 145 4.62 0.99 -8.21
CA LEU A 145 4.99 2.39 -8.07
C LEU A 145 3.78 3.31 -7.87
N TYR A 146 2.73 3.10 -8.67
CA TYR A 146 1.49 3.87 -8.57
C TYR A 146 0.88 3.74 -7.16
N HIS A 147 0.82 2.52 -6.63
CA HIS A 147 0.29 2.27 -5.30
C HIS A 147 1.12 2.96 -4.21
N HIS A 148 2.44 2.74 -4.18
CA HIS A 148 3.30 3.28 -3.13
C HIS A 148 3.34 4.82 -3.13
N ILE A 149 3.30 5.46 -4.30
CA ILE A 149 3.25 6.93 -4.39
C ILE A 149 1.84 7.43 -4.04
N GLY A 150 0.80 6.78 -4.54
CA GLY A 150 -0.59 7.15 -4.29
C GLY A 150 -0.95 7.07 -2.80
N ILE A 151 -0.60 5.97 -2.12
CA ILE A 151 -0.89 5.79 -0.69
C ILE A 151 -0.09 6.77 0.17
N LEU A 152 1.15 7.10 -0.22
CA LEU A 152 1.95 8.10 0.48
C LEU A 152 1.34 9.50 0.39
N MET A 153 0.94 9.92 -0.81
CA MET A 153 0.26 11.21 -1.02
C MET A 153 -1.09 11.25 -0.30
N GLY A 154 -1.86 10.16 -0.36
CA GLY A 154 -3.12 10.03 0.34
C GLY A 154 -2.95 10.10 1.86
N ALA A 155 -1.94 9.43 2.42
CA ALA A 155 -1.63 9.48 3.84
C ALA A 155 -1.16 10.89 4.26
N TRP A 156 -0.35 11.56 3.45
CA TRP A 156 0.04 12.96 3.69
C TRP A 156 -1.20 13.88 3.75
N GLY A 157 -2.10 13.75 2.78
CA GLY A 157 -3.36 14.51 2.75
C GLY A 157 -4.27 14.19 3.93
N ALA A 158 -4.32 12.92 4.37
CA ALA A 158 -5.07 12.54 5.57
C ALA A 158 -4.51 13.22 6.83
N VAL A 159 -3.19 13.25 7.02
CA VAL A 159 -2.60 13.98 8.17
C VAL A 159 -2.85 15.49 8.08
N LYS A 160 -2.73 16.05 6.88
CA LYS A 160 -2.82 17.49 6.67
C LYS A 160 -4.25 18.01 6.84
N TRP A 161 -5.24 17.30 6.31
CA TRP A 161 -6.62 17.80 6.19
C TRP A 161 -7.63 17.02 7.03
N LEU A 162 -7.41 15.73 7.27
CA LEU A 162 -8.41 14.83 7.87
C LEU A 162 -7.80 13.88 8.91
N PRO A 163 -7.14 14.36 9.98
CA PRO A 163 -6.37 13.50 10.88
C PRO A 163 -7.26 12.77 11.91
N GLY A 164 -8.19 11.95 11.43
CA GLY A 164 -9.11 11.16 12.25
C GLY A 164 -10.39 10.77 11.52
N GLY A 165 -11.38 10.29 12.27
CA GLY A 165 -12.72 9.98 11.75
C GLY A 165 -12.72 8.86 10.71
N HIS A 166 -13.59 8.98 9.72
CA HIS A 166 -13.90 7.93 8.75
C HIS A 166 -12.70 7.36 7.96
N VAL A 167 -11.68 8.18 7.69
CA VAL A 167 -10.53 7.80 6.86
C VAL A 167 -9.59 6.80 7.52
N THR A 168 -9.56 6.73 8.86
CA THR A 168 -8.61 5.89 9.60
C THR A 168 -8.92 4.39 9.48
N VAL A 169 -10.13 4.00 9.09
CA VAL A 169 -10.50 2.60 8.80
C VAL A 169 -9.61 2.03 7.69
N LEU A 170 -9.30 2.84 6.67
CA LEU A 170 -8.34 2.48 5.64
C LEU A 170 -6.98 2.14 6.26
N GLY A 171 -6.48 3.00 7.15
CA GLY A 171 -5.20 2.79 7.84
C GLY A 171 -5.22 1.53 8.71
N TYR A 172 -6.30 1.31 9.46
CA TYR A 172 -6.45 0.15 10.34
C TYR A 172 -6.43 -1.17 9.56
N ILE A 173 -7.25 -1.29 8.51
CA ILE A 173 -7.28 -2.51 7.69
C ILE A 173 -5.96 -2.67 6.92
N ASN A 174 -5.40 -1.59 6.37
CA ASN A 174 -4.15 -1.66 5.62
C ASN A 174 -2.97 -2.11 6.50
N THR A 175 -2.84 -1.61 7.73
CA THR A 175 -1.77 -2.04 8.64
C THR A 175 -1.90 -3.53 8.99
N PHE A 176 -3.13 -4.03 9.22
CA PHE A 176 -3.36 -5.46 9.42
C PHE A 176 -2.90 -6.31 8.22
N VAL A 177 -3.26 -5.92 7.01
CA VAL A 177 -2.83 -6.64 5.79
C VAL A 177 -1.31 -6.53 5.57
N HIS A 178 -0.71 -5.38 5.88
CA HIS A 178 0.74 -5.19 5.79
C HIS A 178 1.52 -6.07 6.78
N ILE A 179 1.01 -6.32 7.99
CA ILE A 179 1.61 -7.29 8.92
C ILE A 179 1.73 -8.67 8.24
N ILE A 180 0.65 -9.14 7.60
CA ILE A 180 0.62 -10.44 6.93
C ILE A 180 1.56 -10.44 5.72
N MET A 181 1.54 -9.38 4.90
CA MET A 181 2.40 -9.23 3.73
C MET A 181 3.89 -9.22 4.09
N TYR A 182 4.30 -8.41 5.07
CA TYR A 182 5.70 -8.34 5.51
C TYR A 182 6.14 -9.60 6.24
N THR A 183 5.24 -10.29 6.94
CA THR A 183 5.52 -11.64 7.48
C THR A 183 5.86 -12.62 6.36
N HIS A 184 5.09 -12.62 5.26
CA HIS A 184 5.41 -13.42 4.10
C HIS A 184 6.78 -13.07 3.48
N TYR A 185 7.12 -11.78 3.37
CA TYR A 185 8.43 -11.34 2.87
C TYR A 185 9.58 -11.73 3.80
N LEU A 186 9.39 -11.66 5.11
CA LEU A 186 10.35 -12.12 6.10
C LEU A 186 10.62 -13.62 5.92
N LEU A 187 9.58 -14.44 5.91
CA LEU A 187 9.69 -15.89 5.72
C LEU A 187 10.35 -16.25 4.38
N ALA A 188 9.94 -15.57 3.29
CA ALA A 188 10.54 -15.76 1.98
C ALA A 188 12.04 -15.40 1.97
N SER A 189 12.45 -14.37 2.70
CA SER A 189 13.87 -13.99 2.84
C SER A 189 14.69 -15.00 3.65
N MET A 190 14.05 -15.78 4.53
CA MET A 190 14.63 -16.91 5.26
C MET A 190 14.64 -18.21 4.43
N LYS A 191 14.25 -18.15 3.15
CA LYS A 191 14.10 -19.30 2.24
C LYS A 191 13.05 -20.32 2.67
N ILE A 192 12.09 -19.91 3.50
CA ILE A 192 10.92 -20.72 3.86
C ILE A 192 9.94 -20.65 2.68
N ASN A 193 9.48 -21.81 2.21
CA ASN A 193 8.56 -21.87 1.07
C ASN A 193 7.14 -21.41 1.48
N THR A 194 6.82 -20.16 1.17
CA THR A 194 5.51 -19.54 1.41
C THR A 194 4.70 -19.35 0.12
N SER A 195 5.02 -20.09 -0.94
CA SER A 195 4.41 -19.93 -2.27
C SER A 195 2.89 -20.08 -2.27
N LEU A 196 2.35 -20.99 -1.45
CA LEU A 196 0.90 -21.19 -1.30
C LEU A 196 0.19 -19.95 -0.72
N TRP A 197 0.86 -19.19 0.14
CA TRP A 197 0.27 -18.04 0.82
C TRP A 197 0.16 -16.83 -0.10
N LYS A 198 1.03 -16.74 -1.11
CA LYS A 198 1.10 -15.58 -2.02
C LYS A 198 -0.24 -15.29 -2.70
N LYS A 199 -0.97 -16.33 -3.11
CA LYS A 199 -2.30 -16.21 -3.71
C LYS A 199 -3.30 -15.64 -2.70
N HIS A 200 -3.32 -16.17 -1.48
CA HIS A 200 -4.23 -15.74 -0.42
C HIS A 200 -3.95 -14.31 0.07
N ILE A 201 -2.69 -13.89 0.10
CA ILE A 201 -2.32 -12.50 0.41
C ILE A 201 -2.88 -11.55 -0.65
N THR A 202 -2.78 -11.92 -1.93
CA THR A 202 -3.34 -11.12 -3.03
C THR A 202 -4.87 -11.04 -2.93
N GLN A 203 -5.53 -12.16 -2.59
CA GLN A 203 -6.98 -12.18 -2.32
C GLN A 203 -7.37 -11.29 -1.15
N LEU A 204 -6.59 -11.32 -0.06
CA LEU A 204 -6.79 -10.48 1.11
C LEU A 204 -6.67 -8.98 0.76
N GLN A 205 -5.69 -8.61 -0.06
CA GLN A 205 -5.54 -7.22 -0.55
C GLN A 205 -6.73 -6.78 -1.41
N LEU A 206 -7.24 -7.65 -2.28
CA LEU A 206 -8.45 -7.37 -3.06
C LEU A 206 -9.69 -7.18 -2.17
N VAL A 207 -9.87 -8.06 -1.18
CA VAL A 207 -10.95 -7.93 -0.18
C VAL A 207 -10.81 -6.63 0.60
N GLN A 208 -9.60 -6.25 1.02
CA GLN A 208 -9.34 -4.96 1.67
C GLN A 208 -9.83 -3.80 0.81
N PHE A 209 -9.43 -3.73 -0.47
CA PHE A 209 -9.85 -2.61 -1.34
C PHE A 209 -11.37 -2.56 -1.52
N PHE A 210 -12.01 -3.73 -1.65
CA PHE A 210 -13.46 -3.83 -1.74
C PHE A 210 -14.16 -3.31 -0.46
N LEU A 211 -13.72 -3.78 0.72
CA LEU A 211 -14.29 -3.35 2.01
C LEU A 211 -14.10 -1.84 2.23
N ILE A 212 -12.93 -1.30 1.91
CA ILE A 212 -12.67 0.14 2.01
C ILE A 212 -13.56 0.92 1.03
N THR A 213 -13.76 0.41 -0.19
CA THR A 213 -14.65 1.06 -1.16
C THR A 213 -16.09 1.13 -0.64
N LEU A 214 -16.62 0.04 -0.09
CA LEU A 214 -17.94 0.03 0.54
C LEU A 214 -18.01 0.99 1.74
N HIS A 215 -16.98 0.99 2.58
CA HIS A 215 -16.89 1.88 3.74
C HIS A 215 -16.92 3.36 3.36
N PHE A 216 -16.31 3.77 2.25
CA PHE A 216 -16.41 5.16 1.78
C PHE A 216 -17.71 5.45 1.03
N LEU A 217 -18.25 4.48 0.27
CA LEU A 217 -19.51 4.64 -0.45
C LEU A 217 -20.69 4.83 0.50
N GLN A 218 -20.73 4.14 1.64
CA GLN A 218 -21.85 4.31 2.58
C GLN A 218 -22.08 5.76 3.04
N LEU A 219 -21.04 6.62 3.05
CA LEU A 219 -21.17 8.03 3.40
C LEU A 219 -22.12 8.80 2.47
N THR A 220 -22.39 8.33 1.25
CA THR A 220 -23.34 8.98 0.34
C THR A 220 -24.80 8.80 0.77
N TRP A 221 -25.08 7.82 1.63
CA TRP A 221 -26.42 7.55 2.15
C TRP A 221 -26.62 7.98 3.61
N VAL A 222 -25.56 8.41 4.29
CA VAL A 222 -25.65 8.90 5.67
C VAL A 222 -25.82 10.42 5.67
N GLU A 223 -27.01 10.87 6.08
CA GLU A 223 -27.28 12.29 6.27
C GLU A 223 -26.60 12.81 7.56
N ASN A 224 -26.10 14.04 7.51
CA ASN A 224 -25.58 14.78 8.67
C ASN A 224 -24.41 14.13 9.44
N CYS A 225 -23.52 13.42 8.74
CA CYS A 225 -22.36 12.77 9.37
C CYS A 225 -21.31 13.75 9.96
N GLY A 226 -21.29 15.01 9.52
CA GLY A 226 -20.25 15.97 9.91
C GLY A 226 -18.85 15.67 9.34
N PHE A 227 -18.67 14.55 8.63
CA PHE A 227 -17.49 14.23 7.85
C PHE A 227 -17.61 14.84 6.43
N PRO A 228 -16.56 15.45 5.88
CA PRO A 228 -16.62 16.04 4.54
C PRO A 228 -16.78 14.96 3.45
N LEU A 229 -17.59 15.24 2.42
CA LEU A 229 -17.87 14.27 1.34
C LEU A 229 -16.79 14.22 0.25
N TRP A 230 -15.95 15.25 0.14
CA TRP A 230 -14.93 15.31 -0.91
C TRP A 230 -13.97 14.09 -0.96
N PRO A 231 -13.60 13.43 0.16
CA PRO A 231 -12.72 12.26 0.13
C PRO A 231 -13.32 11.08 -0.63
N ILE A 232 -14.65 11.00 -0.74
CA ILE A 232 -15.33 9.95 -1.51
C ILE A 232 -14.92 10.05 -2.99
N TYR A 233 -14.92 11.26 -3.55
CA TYR A 233 -14.56 11.51 -4.95
C TYR A 233 -13.09 11.21 -5.27
N VAL A 234 -12.24 11.07 -4.26
CA VAL A 234 -10.83 10.68 -4.43
C VAL A 234 -10.63 9.20 -4.13
N MET A 235 -11.11 8.72 -2.97
CA MET A 235 -10.84 7.37 -2.46
C MET A 235 -11.59 6.28 -3.20
N VAL A 236 -12.85 6.52 -3.62
CA VAL A 236 -13.63 5.51 -4.34
C VAL A 236 -13.03 5.24 -5.73
N PRO A 237 -12.80 6.25 -6.59
CA PRO A 237 -12.13 6.00 -7.87
C PRO A 237 -10.74 5.38 -7.73
N GLN A 238 -9.96 5.85 -6.75
CA GLN A 238 -8.64 5.28 -6.44
C GLN A 238 -8.72 3.78 -6.12
N ASN A 239 -9.61 3.38 -5.20
CA ASN A 239 -9.73 1.98 -4.81
C ASN A 239 -10.29 1.10 -5.94
N LEU A 240 -11.23 1.60 -6.74
CA LEU A 240 -11.71 0.90 -7.93
C LEU A 240 -10.59 0.66 -8.94
N PHE A 241 -9.75 1.66 -9.18
CA PHE A 241 -8.58 1.51 -10.04
C PHE A 241 -7.59 0.47 -9.47
N MET A 242 -7.35 0.47 -8.16
CA MET A 242 -6.53 -0.55 -7.49
C MET A 242 -7.11 -1.96 -7.63
N ILE A 243 -8.43 -2.13 -7.50
CA ILE A 243 -9.12 -3.42 -7.71
C ILE A 243 -8.89 -3.92 -9.13
N ILE A 244 -9.00 -3.04 -10.14
CA ILE A 244 -8.77 -3.40 -11.55
C ILE A 244 -7.33 -3.88 -11.76
N LEU A 245 -6.34 -3.12 -11.26
CA LEU A 245 -4.93 -3.49 -11.44
C LEU A 245 -4.54 -4.77 -10.70
N PHE A 246 -5.00 -4.95 -9.45
CA PHE A 246 -4.76 -6.18 -8.70
C PHE A 246 -5.52 -7.37 -9.30
N GLY A 247 -6.72 -7.14 -9.84
CA GLY A 247 -7.50 -8.15 -10.56
C GLY A 247 -6.79 -8.62 -11.83
N ASP A 248 -6.28 -7.70 -12.64
CA ASP A 248 -5.47 -8.01 -13.82
C ASP A 248 -4.17 -8.76 -13.46
N PHE A 249 -3.47 -8.29 -12.42
CA PHE A 249 -2.30 -9.00 -11.88
C PHE A 249 -2.65 -10.42 -11.45
N TYR A 250 -3.73 -10.59 -10.68
CA TYR A 250 -4.16 -11.89 -10.18
C TYR A 250 -4.54 -12.83 -11.32
N TYR A 251 -5.30 -12.35 -12.30
CA TYR A 251 -5.67 -13.11 -13.49
C TYR A 251 -4.43 -13.57 -14.26
N LYS A 252 -3.49 -12.66 -14.56
CA LYS A 252 -2.26 -12.99 -15.30
C LYS A 252 -1.33 -13.92 -14.52
N ALA A 253 -1.20 -13.73 -13.21
CA ALA A 253 -0.25 -14.47 -12.38
C ALA A 253 -0.74 -15.87 -11.98
N TYR A 254 -2.04 -16.05 -11.76
CA TYR A 254 -2.60 -17.26 -11.15
C TYR A 254 -3.65 -18.01 -11.99
N ILE A 255 -4.34 -17.33 -12.91
CA ILE A 255 -5.38 -17.97 -13.73
C ILE A 255 -4.84 -18.31 -15.12
N LYS A 256 -4.27 -17.32 -15.82
CA LYS A 256 -3.78 -17.48 -17.20
C LYS A 256 -2.54 -18.38 -17.28
N LYS A 257 -1.67 -18.36 -16.26
CA LYS A 257 -0.64 -19.38 -16.10
C LYS A 257 -1.31 -20.65 -15.60
N LYS A 258 -1.62 -21.60 -16.51
CA LYS A 258 -1.96 -22.97 -16.10
C LYS A 258 -0.90 -23.46 -15.09
N PRO A 259 -1.29 -24.03 -13.94
CA PRO A 259 -0.33 -24.73 -13.10
C PRO A 259 0.32 -25.82 -13.96
N ALA A 260 1.64 -25.86 -14.01
CA ALA A 260 2.44 -26.82 -14.79
C ALA A 260 2.31 -28.27 -14.27
N ILE A 261 1.18 -28.61 -13.66
CA ILE A 261 0.88 -29.88 -12.99
C ILE A 261 0.11 -30.81 -13.94
N GLU A 262 -0.74 -30.30 -14.84
CA GLU A 262 -1.50 -31.16 -15.77
C GLU A 262 -0.63 -31.78 -16.88
N THR A 263 0.36 -31.05 -17.41
CA THR A 263 1.19 -31.57 -18.52
C THR A 263 2.10 -32.72 -18.10
N LYS A 264 2.46 -32.82 -16.81
CA LYS A 264 3.26 -33.97 -16.31
C LYS A 264 2.41 -35.23 -16.09
N MET A 265 1.12 -35.10 -15.78
CA MET A 265 0.24 -36.26 -15.63
C MET A 265 -0.12 -36.87 -16.98
N GLU A 266 -0.41 -36.06 -18.00
CA GLU A 266 -0.69 -36.55 -19.36
C GLU A 266 0.53 -37.23 -20.01
N ILE A 267 1.74 -36.67 -19.85
CA ILE A 267 2.95 -37.28 -20.42
C ILE A 267 3.27 -38.61 -19.73
N ASN A 268 3.09 -38.68 -18.40
CA ASN A 268 3.32 -39.93 -17.66
C ASN A 268 2.26 -40.99 -17.96
N SER A 269 0.98 -40.62 -18.13
CA SER A 269 -0.06 -41.59 -18.51
C SER A 269 0.15 -42.12 -19.92
N ILE A 270 0.48 -41.25 -20.88
CA ILE A 270 0.77 -41.63 -22.28
C ILE A 270 2.02 -42.52 -22.35
N SER A 271 3.09 -42.21 -21.61
CA SER A 271 4.30 -43.05 -21.57
C SER A 271 4.05 -44.42 -20.94
N THR A 272 3.12 -44.51 -19.98
CA THR A 272 2.80 -45.78 -19.31
C THR A 272 1.92 -46.67 -20.19
N GLU A 273 0.99 -46.09 -20.97
CA GLU A 273 0.20 -46.83 -21.96
C GLU A 273 1.06 -47.36 -23.12
N LEU A 274 2.00 -46.55 -23.64
CA LEU A 274 2.95 -46.97 -24.69
C LEU A 274 3.92 -48.07 -24.22
N SER A 275 4.25 -48.13 -22.93
CA SER A 275 5.11 -49.19 -22.37
C SER A 275 4.37 -50.52 -22.21
N ASN A 276 3.06 -50.51 -21.98
CA ASN A 276 2.26 -51.72 -21.77
C ASN A 276 1.70 -52.33 -23.07
N GLY A 277 1.84 -51.63 -24.21
CA GLY A 277 1.32 -52.03 -25.51
C GLY A 277 2.30 -52.73 -26.46
N LYS A 278 3.43 -53.30 -25.97
CA LYS A 278 4.31 -54.08 -26.86
C LYS A 278 3.67 -55.45 -27.18
N PRO A 279 3.54 -55.83 -28.47
CA PRO A 279 2.97 -57.11 -28.85
C PRO A 279 3.87 -58.28 -28.43
N LYS A 280 3.27 -59.37 -27.94
CA LYS A 280 3.93 -60.67 -27.88
C LYS A 280 4.20 -61.14 -29.30
N GLU A 281 5.44 -61.06 -29.75
CA GLU A 281 5.90 -61.79 -30.93
C GLU A 281 6.25 -63.23 -30.53
N GLN A 282 5.60 -64.13 -31.26
CA GLN A 282 5.75 -65.58 -31.49
C GLN A 282 6.78 -66.37 -30.69
#